data_AF-A0A3N7D996-F1
#
_entry.id   AF-A0A3N7D996-F1
#
_cell.length_a   1.000
_cell.length_b   1.000
_cell.length_c   1.000
_cell.angle_alpha   90.00
_cell.angle_beta   90.00
_cell.angle_gamma   90.00
#
_symmetry.space_group_name_H-M   'P 1'
#
loop_
_entity.id
_entity.type
_entity.pdbx_description
1 polymer ?
#
loop_
_entity_poly.entity_id
_entity_poly.type
_entity_poly.pdbx_seq_one_letter_code
_entity_poly.pdbx_strand_id
1 'polypeptide(L)'
;MTLRFSDKQENALKSIWILGIIVAFLQISNYFVDSYGPDNSFYGYLWQAQNWFLESLVFAWYFYRNKLIAKGVLIQLLFIPYYIFKSDWSAFLDYHLDIENSMGIYNAMRFVTFFIPLICFTVFYFKTEAKPAGISRFKSFIIPLCGALVFSYAVSSDPDSLYKYTEFITAESLYVKDILVSIIFLVLSFKTTAVLIGFLYLSNRIYSIEKLMYPIDRQAISGTFFKWGFIISYTILLLTILDMIGSIFSMSFSSSSLKITTITYILSYLTVLIISGRFFANLIQYRNYTLQKYLGVLNAISVLPILNLISFFVLLFVKKSVAPVASYVENLKKNRNIHLMVYGALITLYILYKYFGDPAAYREPAIFYKIPVFIIAVVLLSRYKVSTKIVPFFVFLFLYYSDIKEFFDFTEGYLSFFKGKILSFIWLGLTASALVYYIIHYVLHKSFYTEYFEEHDAEKFEQYMEEFK
;
A
#
# COMPACT_ATOMS: atom_id res chain seq x y z
N MET A 1 -2.16 27.36 13.22
CA MET A 1 -2.78 26.10 12.75
C MET A 1 -2.13 25.72 11.43
N THR A 2 -1.35 24.65 11.40
CA THR A 2 -0.88 24.06 10.13
C THR A 2 -2.05 23.32 9.49
N LEU A 3 -2.65 23.91 8.46
CA LEU A 3 -3.72 23.26 7.70
C LEU A 3 -3.19 21.96 7.09
N ARG A 4 -3.75 20.82 7.51
CA ARG A 4 -3.34 19.47 7.05
C ARG A 4 -3.67 19.24 5.57
N PHE A 5 -4.63 19.99 5.03
CA PHE A 5 -5.09 19.97 3.65
C PHE A 5 -5.36 21.42 3.19
N SER A 6 -5.27 21.69 1.89
CA SER A 6 -5.78 22.97 1.36
C SER A 6 -7.31 23.02 1.42
N ASP A 7 -7.91 24.21 1.40
CA ASP A 7 -9.37 24.37 1.46
C ASP A 7 -10.10 23.56 0.38
N LYS A 8 -9.49 23.47 -0.82
CA LYS A 8 -10.03 22.72 -1.96
C LYS A 8 -9.94 21.21 -1.76
N GLN A 9 -8.85 20.74 -1.17
CA GLN A 9 -8.70 19.34 -0.78
C GLN A 9 -9.68 18.98 0.33
N GLU A 10 -9.83 19.83 1.35
CA GLU A 10 -10.78 19.61 2.45
C GLU A 10 -12.22 19.53 1.94
N ASN A 11 -12.59 20.39 1.00
CA ASN A 11 -13.91 20.35 0.37
C ASN A 11 -14.15 19.04 -0.42
N ALA A 12 -13.14 18.51 -1.10
CA ALA A 12 -13.23 17.19 -1.74
C ALA A 12 -13.34 16.04 -0.72
N LEU A 13 -12.65 16.16 0.41
CA LEU A 13 -12.61 15.16 1.48
C LEU A 13 -13.90 15.09 2.31
N LYS A 14 -14.55 16.24 2.58
CA LYS A 14 -15.82 16.29 3.33
C LYS A 14 -16.93 15.43 2.72
N SER A 15 -16.87 15.21 1.41
CA SER A 15 -17.86 14.42 0.67
C SER A 15 -17.32 13.07 0.19
N ILE A 16 -16.12 12.67 0.59
CA ILE A 16 -15.44 11.48 0.06
C ILE A 16 -16.22 10.18 0.27
N TRP A 17 -17.05 10.11 1.32
CA TRP A 17 -17.93 8.98 1.58
C TRP A 17 -18.99 8.79 0.48
N ILE A 18 -19.44 9.89 -0.15
CA ILE A 18 -20.39 9.85 -1.27
C ILE A 18 -19.72 9.18 -2.47
N LEU A 19 -18.46 9.53 -2.76
CA LEU A 19 -17.69 8.85 -3.80
C LEU A 19 -17.58 7.35 -3.49
N GLY A 20 -17.26 6.98 -2.25
CA GLY A 20 -17.17 5.58 -1.85
C GLY A 20 -18.48 4.79 -2.09
N ILE A 21 -19.63 5.38 -1.78
CA ILE A 21 -20.93 4.74 -2.05
C ILE A 21 -21.17 4.60 -3.55
N ILE A 22 -20.90 5.63 -4.35
CA ILE A 22 -21.06 5.58 -5.81
C ILE A 22 -20.15 4.49 -6.42
N VAL A 23 -18.87 4.46 -6.02
CA VAL A 23 -17.91 3.45 -6.48
C VAL A 23 -18.36 2.05 -6.09
N ALA A 24 -18.79 1.83 -4.84
CA ALA A 24 -19.27 0.53 -4.40
C ALA A 24 -20.50 0.07 -5.19
N PHE A 25 -21.49 0.94 -5.34
CA PHE A 25 -22.71 0.65 -6.09
C PHE A 25 -22.41 0.28 -7.55
N LEU A 26 -21.55 1.06 -8.21
CA LEU A 26 -21.19 0.81 -9.60
C LEU A 26 -20.35 -0.45 -9.77
N GLN A 27 -19.43 -0.78 -8.86
CA GLN A 27 -18.67 -2.04 -8.90
C GLN A 27 -19.59 -3.25 -8.74
N ILE A 28 -20.49 -3.20 -7.76
CA ILE A 28 -21.47 -4.27 -7.52
C ILE A 28 -22.40 -4.41 -8.73
N SER A 29 -22.90 -3.29 -9.26
CA SER A 29 -23.71 -3.26 -10.49
C SER A 29 -22.96 -3.93 -11.65
N ASN A 30 -21.68 -3.60 -11.83
CA ASN A 30 -20.89 -4.16 -12.92
C ASN A 30 -20.72 -5.68 -12.81
N TYR A 31 -20.56 -6.21 -11.60
CA TYR A 31 -20.56 -7.64 -11.37
C TYR A 31 -21.86 -8.30 -11.80
N PHE A 32 -23.02 -7.71 -11.45
CA PHE A 32 -24.30 -8.27 -11.86
C PHE A 32 -24.53 -8.17 -13.36
N VAL A 33 -24.09 -7.09 -14.01
CA VAL A 33 -24.13 -6.92 -15.47
C VAL A 33 -23.29 -7.99 -16.17
N ASP A 34 -22.10 -8.29 -15.65
CA ASP A 34 -21.18 -9.27 -16.24
C ASP A 34 -21.61 -10.72 -15.97
N SER A 35 -22.02 -11.04 -14.74
CA SER A 35 -22.33 -12.41 -14.32
C SER A 35 -23.74 -12.89 -14.65
N TYR A 36 -24.70 -11.97 -14.77
CA TYR A 36 -26.12 -12.30 -15.00
C TYR A 36 -26.72 -11.60 -16.23
N GLY A 37 -25.95 -10.74 -16.89
CA GLY A 37 -26.37 -10.10 -18.13
C GLY A 37 -26.43 -11.10 -19.30
N PRO A 38 -27.33 -10.88 -20.27
CA PRO A 38 -27.26 -11.56 -21.56
C PRO A 38 -25.93 -11.27 -22.26
N ASP A 39 -25.34 -12.31 -22.87
CA ASP A 39 -24.12 -12.18 -23.68
C ASP A 39 -24.44 -11.51 -25.03
N ASN A 40 -24.50 -10.18 -25.02
CA ASN A 40 -24.71 -9.36 -26.21
C ASN A 40 -23.91 -8.05 -26.15
N SER A 41 -23.80 -7.37 -27.30
CA SER A 41 -23.01 -6.14 -27.43
C SER A 41 -23.49 -5.01 -26.53
N PHE A 42 -24.79 -4.91 -26.25
CA PHE A 42 -25.34 -3.88 -25.37
C PHE A 42 -24.83 -4.06 -23.93
N TYR A 43 -24.90 -5.27 -23.38
CA TYR A 43 -24.41 -5.55 -22.02
C TYR A 43 -22.88 -5.43 -21.93
N GLY A 44 -22.15 -5.81 -23.00
CA GLY A 44 -20.71 -5.56 -23.11
C GLY A 44 -20.36 -4.07 -23.03
N TYR A 45 -21.03 -3.22 -23.82
CA TYR A 45 -20.81 -1.77 -23.77
C TYR A 45 -21.27 -1.14 -22.45
N LEU A 46 -22.37 -1.62 -21.86
CA LEU A 46 -22.84 -1.17 -20.55
C LEU A 46 -21.79 -1.42 -19.47
N TRP A 47 -21.19 -2.61 -19.46
CA TRP A 47 -20.12 -2.98 -18.54
C TRP A 47 -18.87 -2.09 -18.72
N GLN A 48 -18.44 -1.89 -19.97
CA GLN A 48 -17.32 -1.00 -20.31
C GLN A 48 -17.58 0.46 -19.90
N ALA A 49 -18.79 0.96 -20.14
CA ALA A 49 -19.18 2.33 -19.79
C ALA A 49 -19.25 2.54 -18.27
N GLN A 50 -19.77 1.58 -17.52
CA GLN A 50 -19.76 1.63 -16.05
C GLN A 50 -18.33 1.61 -15.50
N ASN A 51 -17.44 0.77 -16.06
CA ASN A 51 -16.01 0.74 -15.68
C ASN A 51 -15.32 2.07 -16.00
N TRP A 52 -15.53 2.61 -17.20
CA TRP A 52 -15.01 3.92 -17.61
C TRP A 52 -15.44 5.03 -16.65
N PHE A 53 -16.75 5.09 -16.36
CA PHE A 53 -17.30 6.14 -15.51
C PHE A 53 -16.72 6.03 -14.10
N LEU A 54 -16.62 4.82 -13.57
CA LEU A 54 -16.07 4.56 -12.24
C LEU A 54 -14.62 5.01 -12.10
N GLU A 55 -13.75 4.50 -12.96
CA GLU A 55 -12.31 4.74 -12.89
C GLU A 55 -11.99 6.21 -13.13
N SER A 56 -12.69 6.85 -14.06
CA SER A 56 -12.49 8.27 -14.35
C SER A 56 -13.12 9.21 -13.31
N LEU A 57 -14.22 8.81 -12.65
CA LEU A 57 -14.88 9.59 -11.60
C LEU A 57 -13.96 9.83 -10.41
N VAL A 58 -13.13 8.84 -10.07
CA VAL A 58 -12.14 8.93 -8.98
C VAL A 58 -11.17 10.10 -9.21
N PHE A 59 -10.71 10.31 -10.45
CA PHE A 59 -9.90 11.47 -10.84
C PHE A 59 -10.72 12.77 -10.94
N ALA A 60 -11.93 12.68 -11.47
CA ALA A 60 -12.79 13.86 -11.65
C ALA A 60 -13.35 14.41 -10.33
N TRP A 61 -13.39 13.59 -9.27
CA TRP A 61 -14.00 13.91 -7.98
C TRP A 61 -13.54 15.24 -7.40
N TYR A 62 -12.22 15.45 -7.37
CA TYR A 62 -11.63 16.69 -6.85
C TYR A 62 -12.19 17.92 -7.57
N PHE A 63 -12.37 17.86 -8.90
CA PHE A 63 -12.87 18.99 -9.68
C PHE A 63 -14.36 19.21 -9.47
N TYR A 64 -15.16 18.14 -9.44
CA TYR A 64 -16.60 18.23 -9.20
C TYR A 64 -16.92 18.87 -7.85
N ARG A 65 -16.21 18.45 -6.79
CA ARG A 65 -16.42 19.03 -5.45
C ARG A 65 -16.01 20.50 -5.36
N ASN A 66 -15.04 20.93 -6.17
CA ASN A 66 -14.57 22.31 -6.22
C ASN A 66 -15.27 23.16 -7.31
N LYS A 67 -16.45 22.74 -7.81
CA LYS A 67 -17.24 23.44 -8.84
C LYS A 67 -16.50 23.65 -10.18
N LEU A 68 -15.46 22.85 -10.45
CA LEU A 68 -14.68 22.87 -11.69
C LEU A 68 -15.21 21.83 -12.68
N ILE A 69 -16.52 21.87 -12.96
CA ILE A 69 -17.25 20.82 -13.69
C ILE A 69 -16.64 20.56 -15.07
N ALA A 70 -16.31 21.60 -15.84
CA ALA A 70 -15.71 21.45 -17.16
C ALA A 70 -14.39 20.66 -17.15
N LYS A 71 -13.54 20.87 -16.13
CA LYS A 71 -12.30 20.11 -15.96
C LYS A 71 -12.59 18.65 -15.63
N GLY A 72 -13.55 18.38 -14.75
CA GLY A 72 -13.96 17.02 -14.39
C GLY A 72 -14.52 16.25 -15.60
N VAL A 73 -15.43 16.86 -16.35
CA VAL A 73 -16.01 16.27 -17.57
C VAL A 73 -14.93 16.01 -18.61
N LEU A 74 -14.03 16.97 -18.84
CA LEU A 74 -12.92 16.78 -19.78
C LEU A 74 -12.03 15.60 -19.40
N ILE A 75 -11.70 15.43 -18.11
CA ILE A 75 -10.94 14.27 -17.64
C ILE A 75 -11.68 12.97 -17.92
N GLN A 76 -12.99 12.89 -17.63
CA GLN A 76 -13.77 11.69 -17.92
C GLN A 76 -13.80 11.39 -19.42
N LEU A 77 -14.06 12.38 -20.26
CA LEU A 77 -14.07 12.21 -21.72
C LEU A 77 -12.71 11.73 -22.26
N LEU A 78 -11.60 12.25 -21.73
CA LEU A 78 -10.26 11.83 -22.14
C LEU A 78 -9.98 10.36 -21.81
N PHE A 79 -10.63 9.78 -20.81
CA PHE A 79 -10.48 8.37 -20.45
C PHE A 79 -11.33 7.41 -21.31
N ILE A 80 -12.29 7.91 -22.11
CA ILE A 80 -13.14 7.06 -22.99
C ILE A 80 -12.31 6.16 -23.92
N PRO A 81 -11.32 6.69 -24.69
CA PRO A 81 -10.49 5.90 -25.59
C PRO A 81 -9.80 4.70 -24.94
N TYR A 82 -9.43 4.83 -23.65
CA TYR A 82 -8.71 3.80 -22.94
C TYR A 82 -9.61 2.74 -22.30
N TYR A 83 -10.81 3.09 -21.82
CA TYR A 83 -11.67 2.16 -21.09
C TYR A 83 -12.75 1.51 -21.96
N ILE A 84 -13.29 2.22 -22.95
CA ILE A 84 -14.36 1.70 -23.81
C ILE A 84 -13.75 1.00 -25.04
N PHE A 85 -12.85 1.68 -25.76
CA PHE A 85 -12.36 1.17 -27.05
C PHE A 85 -11.12 0.26 -26.95
N LYS A 86 -10.68 -0.12 -25.75
CA LYS A 86 -9.42 -0.86 -25.52
C LYS A 86 -9.30 -2.19 -26.26
N SER A 87 -10.40 -2.93 -26.30
CA SER A 87 -10.54 -4.22 -26.98
C SER A 87 -10.61 -4.05 -28.48
N ASP A 88 -11.24 -2.96 -28.93
CA ASP A 88 -11.64 -2.76 -30.31
C ASP A 88 -10.57 -2.03 -31.13
N TRP A 89 -9.55 -1.44 -30.48
CA TRP A 89 -8.46 -0.75 -31.16
C TRP A 89 -7.74 -1.61 -32.18
N SER A 90 -7.48 -2.89 -31.88
CA SER A 90 -6.83 -3.78 -32.85
C SER A 90 -7.72 -3.97 -34.06
N ALA A 91 -8.99 -4.34 -33.87
CA ALA A 91 -9.93 -4.54 -34.96
C ALA A 91 -10.17 -3.25 -35.78
N PHE A 92 -10.29 -2.09 -35.12
CA PHE A 92 -10.46 -0.80 -35.77
C PHE A 92 -9.25 -0.42 -36.61
N LEU A 93 -8.04 -0.59 -36.05
CA LEU A 93 -6.80 -0.24 -36.74
C LEU A 93 -6.50 -1.25 -37.86
N ASP A 94 -6.68 -2.55 -37.64
CA ASP A 94 -6.54 -3.59 -38.68
C ASP A 94 -7.53 -3.37 -39.83
N TYR A 95 -8.74 -2.88 -39.56
CA TYR A 95 -9.75 -2.63 -40.58
C TYR A 95 -9.49 -1.37 -41.41
N HIS A 96 -8.94 -0.30 -40.80
CA HIS A 96 -8.75 0.99 -41.46
C HIS A 96 -7.30 1.24 -41.92
N LEU A 97 -6.34 0.51 -41.36
CA LEU A 97 -4.92 0.59 -41.68
C LEU A 97 -4.46 -0.80 -42.10
N ASP A 98 -4.04 -0.94 -43.35
CA ASP A 98 -3.52 -2.19 -43.91
C ASP A 98 -2.11 -2.48 -43.36
N ILE A 99 -2.01 -2.74 -42.06
CA ILE A 99 -0.75 -2.93 -41.33
C ILE A 99 -0.74 -4.35 -40.76
N GLU A 100 0.04 -5.24 -41.37
CA GLU A 100 0.25 -6.59 -40.84
C GLU A 100 0.81 -6.56 -39.42
N ASN A 101 0.08 -7.17 -38.48
CA ASN A 101 0.55 -7.56 -37.15
C ASN A 101 1.12 -6.40 -36.31
N SER A 102 0.41 -5.26 -36.26
CA SER A 102 0.89 -4.00 -35.66
C SER A 102 0.84 -3.92 -34.12
N MET A 103 1.17 -5.00 -33.42
CA MET A 103 1.15 -5.09 -31.96
C MET A 103 1.86 -3.91 -31.26
N GLY A 104 2.93 -3.37 -31.88
CA GLY A 104 3.61 -2.16 -31.41
C GLY A 104 2.74 -0.90 -31.42
N ILE A 105 1.93 -0.70 -32.47
CA ILE A 105 1.00 0.43 -32.62
C ILE A 105 -0.14 0.29 -31.60
N TYR A 106 -0.67 -0.92 -31.38
CA TYR A 106 -1.72 -1.17 -30.38
C TYR A 106 -1.23 -0.84 -28.97
N ASN A 107 0.00 -1.25 -28.64
CA ASN A 107 0.60 -0.92 -27.36
C ASN A 107 0.88 0.59 -27.23
N ALA A 108 1.32 1.26 -28.29
CA ALA A 108 1.54 2.71 -28.29
C ALA A 108 0.21 3.48 -28.10
N MET A 109 -0.85 3.09 -28.79
CA MET A 109 -2.18 3.71 -28.64
C MET A 109 -2.74 3.50 -27.24
N ARG A 110 -2.65 2.29 -26.68
CA ARG A 110 -3.04 2.01 -25.29
C ARG A 110 -2.24 2.83 -24.29
N PHE A 111 -0.94 3.03 -24.55
CA PHE A 111 -0.09 3.86 -23.71
C PHE A 111 -0.53 5.34 -23.77
N VAL A 112 -0.67 5.90 -24.96
CA VAL A 112 -1.02 7.31 -25.16
C VAL A 112 -2.41 7.63 -24.59
N THR A 113 -3.40 6.78 -24.87
CA THR A 113 -4.78 6.95 -24.38
C THR A 113 -4.90 6.84 -22.85
N PHE A 114 -3.95 6.17 -22.18
CA PHE A 114 -3.87 6.13 -20.71
C PHE A 114 -3.11 7.32 -20.11
N PHE A 115 -1.96 7.69 -20.70
CA PHE A 115 -1.07 8.72 -20.14
C PHE A 115 -1.58 10.15 -20.37
N ILE A 116 -2.21 10.45 -21.51
CA ILE A 116 -2.74 11.80 -21.79
C ILE A 116 -3.74 12.26 -20.71
N PRO A 117 -4.78 11.47 -20.35
CA PRO A 117 -5.69 11.83 -19.27
C PRO A 117 -4.99 12.13 -17.95
N LEU A 118 -3.97 11.34 -17.58
CA LEU A 118 -3.21 11.53 -16.35
C LEU A 118 -2.38 12.81 -16.36
N ILE A 119 -1.75 13.13 -17.49
CA ILE A 119 -1.03 14.39 -17.67
C ILE A 119 -2.01 15.57 -17.56
N CYS A 120 -3.16 15.50 -18.23
CA CYS A 120 -4.20 16.54 -18.14
C CYS A 120 -4.72 16.70 -16.71
N PHE A 121 -5.00 15.60 -16.00
CA PHE A 121 -5.40 15.61 -14.60
C PHE A 121 -4.37 16.33 -13.74
N THR A 122 -3.10 15.95 -13.89
CA THR A 122 -1.97 16.54 -13.15
C THR A 122 -1.86 18.04 -13.39
N VAL A 123 -1.94 18.48 -14.65
CA VAL A 123 -1.89 19.90 -15.02
C VAL A 123 -3.07 20.67 -14.43
N PHE A 124 -4.28 20.13 -14.53
CA PHE A 124 -5.49 20.79 -14.01
C PHE A 124 -5.51 20.87 -12.49
N TYR A 125 -5.16 19.77 -11.82
CA TYR A 125 -5.07 19.69 -10.37
C TYR A 125 -4.05 20.72 -9.87
N PHE A 126 -2.86 20.74 -10.48
CA PHE A 126 -1.79 21.63 -10.05
C PHE A 126 -1.97 23.09 -10.43
N LYS A 127 -2.67 23.42 -11.54
CA LYS A 127 -3.07 24.82 -11.77
C LYS A 127 -4.09 25.30 -10.74
N THR A 128 -4.78 24.37 -10.08
CA THR A 128 -5.84 24.67 -9.12
C THR A 128 -5.30 24.78 -7.69
N GLU A 129 -4.33 23.95 -7.31
CA GLU A 129 -3.56 24.09 -6.06
C GLU A 129 -2.45 25.15 -6.26
N ALA A 130 -2.44 26.22 -5.45
CA ALA A 130 -1.46 27.29 -5.62
C ALA A 130 -0.03 26.76 -5.43
N LYS A 131 0.88 27.09 -6.36
CA LYS A 131 2.27 26.62 -6.29
C LYS A 131 2.98 27.22 -5.07
N PRO A 132 3.74 26.44 -4.30
CA PRO A 132 4.66 26.98 -3.32
C PRO A 132 5.73 27.86 -4.00
N ALA A 133 6.06 28.99 -3.38
CA ALA A 133 7.16 29.82 -3.85
C ALA A 133 8.49 29.05 -3.80
N GLY A 134 9.29 29.12 -4.87
CA GLY A 134 10.64 28.53 -4.92
C GLY A 134 10.78 27.11 -5.51
N ILE A 135 9.69 26.41 -5.86
CA ILE A 135 9.80 25.10 -6.52
C ILE A 135 10.04 25.26 -8.04
N SER A 136 11.09 24.63 -8.56
CA SER A 136 11.38 24.63 -10.01
C SER A 136 10.20 24.09 -10.84
N ARG A 137 9.98 24.65 -12.04
CA ARG A 137 8.90 24.22 -12.96
C ARG A 137 8.91 22.71 -13.22
N PHE A 138 10.10 22.12 -13.37
CA PHE A 138 10.29 20.69 -13.62
C PHE A 138 9.85 19.80 -12.44
N LYS A 139 10.35 20.07 -11.22
CA LYS A 139 9.91 19.35 -10.00
C LYS A 139 8.40 19.50 -9.76
N SER A 140 7.85 20.67 -10.08
CA SER A 140 6.42 20.98 -9.93
C SER A 140 5.52 20.19 -10.88
N PHE A 141 6.07 19.60 -11.94
CA PHE A 141 5.32 18.78 -12.90
C PHE A 141 5.58 17.28 -12.69
N ILE A 142 6.84 16.88 -12.46
CA ILE A 142 7.20 15.46 -12.32
C ILE A 142 6.65 14.84 -11.05
N ILE A 143 6.80 15.48 -9.90
CA ILE A 143 6.39 14.88 -8.64
C ILE A 143 4.87 14.60 -8.64
N PRO A 144 4.02 15.54 -9.10
CA PRO A 144 2.59 15.29 -9.18
C PRO A 144 2.20 14.27 -10.26
N LEU A 145 2.93 14.21 -11.37
CA LEU A 145 2.72 13.19 -12.42
C LEU A 145 3.07 11.79 -11.90
N CYS A 146 4.21 11.64 -11.22
CA CYS A 146 4.57 10.39 -10.55
C CYS A 146 3.53 10.02 -9.47
N GLY A 147 3.05 11.00 -8.71
CA GLY A 147 1.98 10.79 -7.74
C GLY A 147 0.66 10.33 -8.38
N ALA A 148 0.28 10.93 -9.52
CA ALA A 148 -0.91 10.57 -10.28
C ALA A 148 -0.78 9.18 -10.94
N LEU A 149 0.42 8.81 -11.37
CA LEU A 149 0.71 7.45 -11.87
C LEU A 149 0.61 6.41 -10.75
N VAL A 150 1.22 6.68 -9.60
CA VAL A 150 1.09 5.79 -8.43
C VAL A 150 -0.38 5.66 -8.04
N PHE A 151 -1.12 6.78 -8.03
CA PHE A 151 -2.54 6.80 -7.75
C PHE A 151 -3.35 5.98 -8.77
N SER A 152 -3.11 6.13 -10.07
CA SER A 152 -3.86 5.43 -11.12
C SER A 152 -3.75 3.92 -11.05
N TYR A 153 -2.57 3.42 -10.70
CA TYR A 153 -2.35 1.98 -10.58
C TYR A 153 -2.76 1.44 -9.20
N ALA A 154 -2.73 2.26 -8.15
CA ALA A 154 -3.13 1.85 -6.82
C ALA A 154 -4.65 1.81 -6.61
N VAL A 155 -5.42 2.56 -7.41
CA VAL A 155 -6.89 2.50 -7.43
C VAL A 155 -7.38 1.22 -8.11
N SER A 156 -6.70 0.80 -9.18
CA SER A 156 -6.99 -0.47 -9.84
C SER A 156 -6.74 -1.63 -8.87
N SER A 157 -7.65 -2.59 -8.80
CA SER A 157 -7.50 -3.84 -8.05
C SER A 157 -7.98 -5.00 -8.92
N ASP A 158 -7.51 -6.21 -8.62
CA ASP A 158 -8.01 -7.45 -9.24
C ASP A 158 -9.00 -8.15 -8.30
N PRO A 159 -10.33 -8.03 -8.51
CA PRO A 159 -11.34 -8.67 -7.67
C PRO A 159 -11.22 -10.20 -7.65
N ASP A 160 -10.77 -10.80 -8.76
CA ASP A 160 -10.65 -12.26 -8.90
C ASP A 160 -9.55 -12.81 -7.99
N SER A 161 -8.49 -12.02 -7.77
CA SER A 161 -7.44 -12.37 -6.83
C SER A 161 -7.97 -12.53 -5.40
N LEU A 162 -8.84 -11.61 -4.96
CA LEU A 162 -9.48 -11.66 -3.64
C LEU A 162 -10.52 -12.77 -3.57
N TYR A 163 -11.27 -12.99 -4.65
CA TYR A 163 -12.26 -14.05 -4.75
C TYR A 163 -11.63 -15.44 -4.56
N LYS A 164 -10.48 -15.72 -5.20
CA LYS A 164 -9.73 -16.98 -5.05
C LYS A 164 -9.36 -17.30 -3.60
N TYR A 165 -9.04 -16.29 -2.78
CA TYR A 165 -8.75 -16.49 -1.36
C TYR A 165 -9.99 -16.83 -0.52
N THR A 166 -11.18 -16.53 -1.05
CA THR A 166 -12.47 -16.77 -0.39
C THR A 166 -13.24 -17.94 -0.98
N GLU A 167 -12.68 -18.59 -2.01
CA GLU A 167 -13.33 -19.66 -2.77
C GLU A 167 -13.75 -20.84 -1.87
N PHE A 168 -12.98 -21.12 -0.81
CA PHE A 168 -13.28 -22.14 0.19
C PHE A 168 -14.60 -21.92 0.96
N ILE A 169 -15.10 -20.67 1.02
CA ILE A 169 -16.37 -20.31 1.68
C ILE A 169 -17.54 -20.39 0.69
N THR A 170 -17.28 -20.25 -0.61
CA THR A 170 -18.32 -20.08 -1.65
C THR A 170 -18.92 -21.37 -2.19
N ALA A 171 -18.44 -22.54 -1.74
CA ALA A 171 -18.85 -23.84 -2.29
C ALA A 171 -20.32 -24.23 -2.00
N GLU A 172 -21.02 -23.52 -1.10
CA GLU A 172 -22.31 -23.98 -0.56
C GLU A 172 -23.56 -23.31 -1.16
N SER A 173 -23.48 -22.11 -1.75
CA SER A 173 -24.65 -21.40 -2.34
C SER A 173 -24.30 -20.19 -3.21
N LEU A 174 -25.01 -20.01 -4.34
CA LEU A 174 -24.90 -18.82 -5.23
C LEU A 174 -25.19 -17.50 -4.48
N TYR A 175 -26.14 -17.50 -3.54
CA TYR A 175 -26.45 -16.30 -2.75
C TYR A 175 -25.30 -15.92 -1.81
N VAL A 176 -24.62 -16.92 -1.23
CA VAL A 176 -23.44 -16.70 -0.37
C VAL A 176 -22.29 -16.13 -1.19
N LYS A 177 -22.11 -16.63 -2.43
CA LYS A 177 -21.16 -16.08 -3.40
C LYS A 177 -21.44 -14.60 -3.68
N ASP A 178 -22.67 -14.22 -4.03
CA ASP A 178 -23.00 -12.84 -4.39
C ASP A 178 -22.84 -11.85 -3.22
N ILE A 179 -23.22 -12.28 -2.00
CA ILE A 179 -22.99 -11.49 -0.78
C ILE A 179 -21.49 -11.27 -0.58
N LEU A 180 -20.68 -12.32 -0.72
CA LEU A 180 -19.25 -12.25 -0.52
C LEU A 180 -18.57 -11.37 -1.56
N VAL A 181 -18.94 -11.51 -2.83
CA VAL A 181 -18.45 -10.65 -3.92
C VAL A 181 -18.84 -9.18 -3.69
N SER A 182 -20.05 -8.92 -3.20
CA SER A 182 -20.46 -7.56 -2.83
C SER A 182 -19.62 -6.98 -1.68
N ILE A 183 -19.25 -7.80 -0.69
CA ILE A 183 -18.33 -7.40 0.38
C ILE A 183 -16.94 -7.09 -0.18
N ILE A 184 -16.43 -7.89 -1.12
CA ILE A 184 -15.15 -7.63 -1.79
C ILE A 184 -15.20 -6.26 -2.48
N PHE A 185 -16.24 -5.95 -3.25
CA PHE A 185 -16.38 -4.65 -3.91
C PHE A 185 -16.54 -3.48 -2.93
N LEU A 186 -17.21 -3.67 -1.79
CA LEU A 186 -17.23 -2.67 -0.73
C LEU A 186 -15.81 -2.39 -0.20
N VAL A 187 -15.03 -3.43 0.05
CA VAL A 187 -13.64 -3.32 0.52
C VAL A 187 -12.76 -2.62 -0.52
N LEU A 188 -12.92 -2.95 -1.80
CA LEU A 188 -12.22 -2.29 -2.90
C LEU A 188 -12.59 -0.80 -3.01
N SER A 189 -13.86 -0.46 -2.85
CA SER A 189 -14.29 0.95 -2.81
C SER A 189 -13.64 1.72 -1.64
N PHE A 190 -13.55 1.11 -0.45
CA PHE A 190 -12.84 1.72 0.68
C PHE A 190 -11.35 1.92 0.37
N LYS A 191 -10.69 0.96 -0.28
CA LYS A 191 -9.30 1.10 -0.74
C LYS A 191 -9.16 2.29 -1.69
N THR A 192 -9.96 2.36 -2.74
CA THR A 192 -9.93 3.45 -3.73
C THR A 192 -10.10 4.81 -3.08
N THR A 193 -11.10 4.94 -2.22
CA THR A 193 -11.40 6.15 -1.46
C THR A 193 -10.20 6.55 -0.58
N ALA A 194 -9.62 5.59 0.13
CA ALA A 194 -8.49 5.83 1.02
C ALA A 194 -7.20 6.19 0.28
N VAL A 195 -6.93 5.54 -0.86
CA VAL A 195 -5.80 5.85 -1.74
C VAL A 195 -5.92 7.28 -2.27
N LEU A 196 -7.14 7.75 -2.57
CA LEU A 196 -7.39 9.15 -2.96
C LEU A 196 -7.11 10.13 -1.82
N ILE A 197 -7.55 9.82 -0.59
CA ILE A 197 -7.22 10.62 0.60
C ILE A 197 -5.69 10.69 0.77
N GLY A 198 -5.00 9.56 0.62
CA GLY A 198 -3.55 9.45 0.69
C GLY A 198 -2.85 10.30 -0.38
N PHE A 199 -3.33 10.24 -1.63
CA PHE A 199 -2.82 11.08 -2.72
C PHE A 199 -2.97 12.57 -2.41
N LEU A 200 -4.15 13.02 -1.98
CA LEU A 200 -4.38 14.43 -1.64
C LEU A 200 -3.46 14.87 -0.49
N TYR A 201 -3.35 14.04 0.56
CA TYR A 201 -2.48 14.32 1.71
C TYR A 201 -1.02 14.44 1.30
N LEU A 202 -0.47 13.44 0.60
CA LEU A 202 0.92 13.44 0.15
C LEU A 202 1.20 14.59 -0.81
N SER A 203 0.28 14.88 -1.72
CA SER A 203 0.44 16.01 -2.63
C SER A 203 0.61 17.31 -1.83
N ASN A 204 -0.23 17.55 -0.82
CA ASN A 204 -0.11 18.72 0.05
C ASN A 204 1.23 18.75 0.82
N ARG A 205 1.71 17.59 1.29
CA ARG A 205 2.98 17.46 2.03
C ARG A 205 4.21 17.65 1.14
N ILE A 206 4.18 17.16 -0.09
CA ILE A 206 5.20 17.42 -1.11
C ILE A 206 5.32 18.93 -1.36
N TYR A 207 4.18 19.64 -1.37
CA TYR A 207 4.15 21.09 -1.58
C TYR A 207 4.54 21.91 -0.33
N SER A 208 4.45 21.35 0.87
CA SER A 208 4.65 22.10 2.12
C SER A 208 5.99 21.88 2.83
N ILE A 209 6.89 20.99 2.39
CA ILE A 209 8.07 20.67 3.22
C ILE A 209 9.40 20.52 2.47
N GLU A 210 10.40 21.16 3.07
CA GLU A 210 11.81 20.77 3.02
C GLU A 210 12.13 19.39 3.66
N LYS A 211 11.17 18.66 4.27
CA LYS A 211 11.41 17.37 4.94
C LYS A 211 10.21 16.42 4.86
N LEU A 212 10.11 15.72 3.75
CA LEU A 212 9.23 14.57 3.45
C LEU A 212 9.43 13.32 4.35
N MET A 213 9.92 13.48 5.58
CA MET A 213 10.40 12.35 6.39
C MET A 213 9.35 11.71 7.31
N TYR A 214 8.25 12.41 7.65
CA TYR A 214 7.22 11.91 8.57
C TYR A 214 5.80 11.92 7.95
N PRO A 215 5.16 10.76 7.75
CA PRO A 215 3.80 10.66 7.19
C PRO A 215 2.69 11.09 8.17
N ILE A 216 3.01 11.27 9.45
CA ILE A 216 2.11 11.83 10.47
C ILE A 216 2.92 12.88 11.24
N ASP A 217 2.36 14.06 11.45
CA ASP A 217 2.96 15.06 12.34
C ASP A 217 3.02 14.53 13.77
N ARG A 218 4.02 14.96 14.55
CA ARG A 218 4.12 14.60 15.96
C ARG A 218 3.02 15.32 16.72
N GLN A 219 2.05 14.56 17.19
CA GLN A 219 0.87 15.06 17.89
C GLN A 219 0.16 13.92 18.61
N ALA A 220 -0.66 14.27 19.59
CA ALA A 220 -1.57 13.33 20.23
C ALA A 220 -2.54 12.67 19.23
N ILE A 221 -2.69 11.35 19.34
CA ILE A 221 -3.59 10.53 18.51
C ILE A 221 -4.88 10.27 19.28
N SER A 222 -5.96 10.95 18.89
CA SER A 222 -7.30 10.72 19.45
C SER A 222 -7.81 9.30 19.15
N GLY A 223 -8.71 8.78 19.97
CA GLY A 223 -9.29 7.44 19.77
C GLY A 223 -10.01 7.32 18.42
N THR A 224 -10.71 8.36 17.98
CA THR A 224 -11.39 8.41 16.69
C THR A 224 -10.41 8.41 15.52
N PHE A 225 -9.33 9.21 15.59
CA PHE A 225 -8.31 9.23 14.54
C PHE A 225 -7.55 7.89 14.48
N PHE A 226 -7.24 7.28 15.64
CA PHE A 226 -6.66 5.94 15.69
C PHE A 226 -7.58 4.89 15.05
N LYS A 227 -8.87 4.88 15.42
CA LYS A 227 -9.86 3.91 14.91
C LYS A 227 -9.88 3.89 13.39
N TRP A 228 -10.11 5.06 12.78
CA TRP A 228 -10.23 5.16 11.33
C TRP A 228 -8.87 5.03 10.64
N GLY A 229 -7.82 5.65 11.20
CA GLY A 229 -6.47 5.55 10.67
C GLY A 229 -5.98 4.10 10.61
N PHE A 230 -6.24 3.31 11.64
CA PHE A 230 -5.83 1.90 11.71
C PHE A 230 -6.60 1.07 10.68
N ILE A 231 -7.93 1.13 10.67
CA ILE A 231 -8.78 0.36 9.74
C ILE A 231 -8.35 0.67 8.29
N ILE A 232 -8.26 1.96 7.94
CA ILE A 232 -7.97 2.39 6.58
C ILE A 232 -6.56 1.97 6.14
N SER A 233 -5.54 2.33 6.92
CA SER A 233 -4.15 2.05 6.51
C SER A 233 -3.83 0.57 6.51
N TYR A 234 -4.43 -0.21 7.42
CA TYR A 234 -4.28 -1.65 7.45
C TYR A 234 -4.93 -2.33 6.25
N THR A 235 -6.17 -1.97 5.93
CA THR A 235 -6.87 -2.51 4.75
C THR A 235 -6.09 -2.22 3.47
N ILE A 236 -5.56 -1.00 3.29
CA ILE A 236 -4.70 -0.69 2.14
C ILE A 236 -3.45 -1.58 2.14
N LEU A 237 -2.77 -1.73 3.29
CA LEU A 237 -1.56 -2.52 3.40
C LEU A 237 -1.80 -3.99 3.05
N LEU A 238 -2.87 -4.59 3.58
CA LEU A 238 -3.23 -5.98 3.31
C LEU A 238 -3.60 -6.18 1.84
N LEU A 239 -4.48 -5.35 1.29
CA LEU A 239 -4.89 -5.46 -0.12
C LEU A 239 -3.71 -5.27 -1.07
N THR A 240 -2.81 -4.34 -0.76
CA THR A 240 -1.58 -4.15 -1.56
C THR A 240 -0.71 -5.40 -1.57
N ILE A 241 -0.55 -6.07 -0.42
CA ILE A 241 0.19 -7.33 -0.35
C ILE A 241 -0.51 -8.41 -1.18
N LEU A 242 -1.84 -8.56 -1.07
CA LEU A 242 -2.62 -9.56 -1.81
C LEU A 242 -2.58 -9.31 -3.32
N ASP A 243 -2.80 -8.06 -3.76
CA ASP A 243 -2.75 -7.65 -5.17
C ASP A 243 -1.35 -7.88 -5.76
N MET A 244 -0.29 -7.59 -5.00
CA MET A 244 1.09 -7.89 -5.40
C MET A 244 1.35 -9.39 -5.51
N ILE A 245 0.89 -10.18 -4.54
CA ILE A 245 1.02 -11.64 -4.55
C ILE A 245 0.30 -12.22 -5.78
N GLY A 246 -0.94 -11.82 -6.04
CA GLY A 246 -1.69 -12.24 -7.22
C GLY A 246 -1.00 -11.85 -8.53
N SER A 247 -0.41 -10.66 -8.59
CA SER A 247 0.34 -10.18 -9.75
C SER A 247 1.64 -10.95 -9.98
N ILE A 248 2.37 -11.29 -8.92
CA ILE A 248 3.63 -12.05 -9.01
C ILE A 248 3.35 -13.51 -9.44
N PHE A 249 2.30 -14.14 -8.92
CA PHE A 249 1.97 -15.52 -9.27
C PHE A 249 1.30 -15.66 -10.65
N SER A 250 0.70 -14.59 -11.18
CA SER A 250 0.18 -14.56 -12.55
C SER A 250 1.24 -14.22 -13.61
N MET A 251 2.45 -13.83 -13.20
CA MET A 251 3.57 -13.64 -14.12
C MET A 251 4.02 -14.99 -14.69
N SER A 252 3.75 -15.20 -15.97
CA SER A 252 4.42 -16.25 -16.73
C SER A 252 5.90 -15.90 -16.86
N PHE A 253 6.74 -16.61 -16.09
CA PHE A 253 8.20 -16.55 -16.18
C PHE A 253 8.75 -17.06 -17.53
N SER A 254 7.90 -17.60 -18.40
CA SER A 254 8.29 -18.14 -19.71
C SER A 254 8.07 -17.19 -20.89
N SER A 255 7.40 -16.04 -20.71
CA SER A 255 7.06 -15.15 -21.82
C SER A 255 8.12 -14.06 -22.06
N SER A 256 8.70 -14.06 -23.25
CA SER A 256 9.76 -13.15 -23.72
C SER A 256 9.32 -11.70 -24.00
N SER A 257 8.09 -11.30 -23.62
CA SER A 257 7.64 -9.91 -23.76
C SER A 257 6.78 -9.46 -22.58
N LEU A 258 7.42 -8.80 -21.62
CA LEU A 258 6.74 -8.19 -20.49
C LEU A 258 6.16 -6.83 -20.86
N LYS A 259 4.96 -6.54 -20.35
CA LYS A 259 4.24 -5.29 -20.61
C LYS A 259 4.68 -4.22 -19.60
N ILE A 260 5.11 -3.05 -20.09
CA ILE A 260 5.50 -1.87 -19.27
C ILE A 260 4.43 -1.52 -18.21
N THR A 261 3.18 -1.78 -18.52
CA THR A 261 2.03 -1.60 -17.62
C THR A 261 2.14 -2.42 -16.33
N THR A 262 2.65 -3.65 -16.40
CA THR A 262 2.78 -4.55 -15.25
C THR A 262 3.91 -4.11 -14.32
N ILE A 263 5.02 -3.63 -14.87
CA ILE A 263 6.13 -3.06 -14.08
C ILE A 263 5.65 -1.81 -13.35
N THR A 264 4.96 -0.91 -14.05
CA THR A 264 4.42 0.33 -13.48
C THR A 264 3.37 0.04 -12.40
N TYR A 265 2.55 -0.99 -12.61
CA TYR A 265 1.61 -1.50 -11.60
C TYR A 265 2.35 -1.92 -10.32
N ILE A 266 3.31 -2.84 -10.41
CA ILE A 266 4.07 -3.32 -9.24
C ILE A 266 4.77 -2.17 -8.51
N LEU A 267 5.46 -1.27 -9.22
CA LEU A 267 6.14 -0.13 -8.59
C LEU A 267 5.18 0.82 -7.86
N SER A 268 3.97 1.01 -8.39
CA SER A 268 2.94 1.84 -7.76
C SER A 268 2.46 1.22 -6.46
N TYR A 269 2.17 -0.08 -6.47
CA TYR A 269 1.81 -0.82 -5.26
C TYR A 269 2.92 -0.82 -4.21
N LEU A 270 4.17 -1.03 -4.61
CA LEU A 270 5.31 -0.94 -3.69
C LEU A 270 5.42 0.44 -3.05
N THR A 271 5.17 1.51 -3.80
CA THR A 271 5.18 2.88 -3.27
C THR A 271 4.06 3.08 -2.25
N VAL A 272 2.84 2.65 -2.56
CA VAL A 272 1.70 2.72 -1.64
C VAL A 272 1.94 1.89 -0.38
N LEU A 273 2.51 0.70 -0.54
CA LEU A 273 2.86 -0.18 0.58
C LEU A 273 3.81 0.54 1.55
N ILE A 274 4.87 1.16 1.04
CA ILE A 274 5.86 1.91 1.87
C ILE A 274 5.17 3.06 2.62
N ILE A 275 4.35 3.84 1.93
CA ILE A 275 3.70 4.99 2.56
C ILE A 275 2.70 4.54 3.63
N SER A 276 1.82 3.60 3.28
CA SER A 276 0.78 3.08 4.19
C SER A 276 1.41 2.35 5.38
N GLY A 277 2.44 1.54 5.15
CA GLY A 277 3.19 0.85 6.20
C GLY A 277 3.89 1.82 7.16
N ARG A 278 4.54 2.88 6.63
CA ARG A 278 5.16 3.90 7.48
C ARG A 278 4.14 4.72 8.26
N PHE A 279 2.99 5.04 7.64
CA PHE A 279 1.88 5.70 8.31
C PHE A 279 1.34 4.83 9.45
N PHE A 280 1.02 3.56 9.17
CA PHE A 280 0.47 2.60 10.13
C PHE A 280 1.40 2.42 11.35
N ALA A 281 2.68 2.21 11.09
CA ALA A 281 3.69 2.05 12.14
C ALA A 281 3.81 3.30 13.03
N ASN A 282 3.82 4.51 12.43
CA ASN A 282 3.85 5.75 13.20
C ASN A 282 2.53 6.00 13.96
N LEU A 283 1.38 5.61 13.40
CA LEU A 283 0.08 5.72 14.06
C LEU A 283 0.07 4.90 15.36
N ILE A 284 0.57 3.67 15.31
CA ILE A 284 0.74 2.80 16.48
C ILE A 284 1.68 3.44 17.51
N GLN A 285 2.86 3.90 17.07
CA GLN A 285 3.87 4.51 17.95
C GLN A 285 3.29 5.73 18.68
N TYR A 286 2.71 6.67 17.94
CA TYR A 286 2.17 7.91 18.50
C TYR A 286 0.94 7.66 19.38
N ARG A 287 0.13 6.64 19.07
CA ARG A 287 -0.95 6.21 19.96
C ARG A 287 -0.41 5.71 21.31
N ASN A 288 0.70 4.96 21.32
CA ASN A 288 1.33 4.55 22.58
C ASN A 288 1.82 5.74 23.40
N TYR A 289 2.39 6.76 22.74
CA TYR A 289 2.84 7.98 23.42
C TYR A 289 1.66 8.75 24.02
N THR A 290 0.57 8.90 23.27
CA THR A 290 -0.66 9.51 23.80
C THR A 290 -1.23 8.74 25.00
N LEU A 291 -1.14 7.40 24.98
CA LEU A 291 -1.60 6.55 26.07
C LEU A 291 -0.61 6.46 27.25
N GLN A 292 0.64 6.88 27.05
CA GLN A 292 1.76 6.73 28.00
C GLN A 292 1.92 5.28 28.48
N LYS A 293 1.82 4.33 27.55
CA LYS A 293 1.94 2.90 27.82
C LYS A 293 2.89 2.25 26.84
N TYR A 294 3.70 1.35 27.35
CA TYR A 294 4.61 0.56 26.52
C TYR A 294 3.92 -0.76 26.18
N LEU A 295 3.50 -0.94 24.93
CA LEU A 295 2.71 -2.09 24.47
C LEU A 295 3.42 -2.87 23.35
N GLY A 296 4.76 -3.00 23.42
CA GLY A 296 5.58 -3.41 22.28
C GLY A 296 5.20 -4.73 21.62
N VAL A 297 4.97 -5.79 22.41
CA VAL A 297 4.54 -7.11 21.87
C VAL A 297 3.16 -7.02 21.23
N LEU A 298 2.20 -6.39 21.93
CA LEU A 298 0.82 -6.28 21.44
C LEU A 298 0.77 -5.47 20.15
N ASN A 299 1.65 -4.48 20.00
CA ASN A 299 1.80 -3.70 18.78
C ASN A 299 2.49 -4.49 17.67
N ALA A 300 3.51 -5.29 17.99
CA ALA A 300 4.21 -6.12 17.01
C ALA A 300 3.29 -7.14 16.34
N ILE A 301 2.28 -7.63 17.06
CA ILE A 301 1.24 -8.53 16.52
C ILE A 301 0.45 -7.88 15.37
N SER A 302 0.43 -6.54 15.27
CA SER A 302 -0.23 -5.83 14.17
C SER A 302 0.31 -6.16 12.79
N VAL A 303 1.54 -6.68 12.70
CA VAL A 303 2.13 -7.16 11.45
C VAL A 303 1.36 -8.36 10.88
N LEU A 304 0.65 -9.12 11.72
CA LEU A 304 0.00 -10.36 11.33
C LEU A 304 -1.45 -10.12 10.86
N PRO A 305 -1.82 -10.47 9.61
CA PRO A 305 -3.14 -10.32 8.98
C PRO A 305 -4.37 -10.52 9.88
N ILE A 306 -4.36 -11.57 10.71
CA ILE A 306 -5.52 -12.00 11.51
C ILE A 306 -5.41 -11.50 12.96
N LEU A 307 -4.20 -11.46 13.50
CA LEU A 307 -4.00 -11.12 14.92
C LEU A 307 -3.91 -9.61 15.16
N ASN A 308 -3.85 -8.79 14.10
CA ASN A 308 -3.85 -7.33 14.19
C ASN A 308 -5.06 -6.74 14.93
N LEU A 309 -6.19 -7.45 14.95
CA LEU A 309 -7.39 -7.04 15.68
C LEU A 309 -7.11 -6.93 17.19
N ILE A 310 -6.20 -7.74 17.71
CA ILE A 310 -5.75 -7.65 19.10
C ILE A 310 -5.09 -6.29 19.34
N SER A 311 -4.13 -5.91 18.50
CA SER A 311 -3.47 -4.59 18.57
C SER A 311 -4.48 -3.46 18.44
N PHE A 312 -5.43 -3.59 17.52
CA PHE A 312 -6.49 -2.61 17.30
C PHE A 312 -7.34 -2.39 18.55
N PHE A 313 -7.94 -3.45 19.09
CA PHE A 313 -8.83 -3.34 20.24
C PHE A 313 -8.10 -2.90 21.50
N VAL A 314 -6.89 -3.40 21.74
CA VAL A 314 -6.05 -2.97 22.86
C VAL A 314 -5.79 -1.46 22.78
N LEU A 315 -5.26 -0.95 21.66
CA LEU A 315 -4.93 0.46 21.53
C LEU A 315 -6.16 1.39 21.47
N LEU A 316 -7.33 0.85 21.08
CA LEU A 316 -8.58 1.58 21.06
C LEU A 316 -9.16 1.76 22.47
N PHE A 317 -9.21 0.69 23.27
CA PHE A 317 -9.91 0.67 24.56
C PHE A 317 -9.03 0.92 25.77
N VAL A 318 -7.71 0.76 25.66
CA VAL A 318 -6.80 1.04 26.76
C VAL A 318 -6.89 2.52 27.14
N LYS A 319 -7.17 2.76 28.43
CA LYS A 319 -7.18 4.11 29.02
C LYS A 319 -5.76 4.68 29.11
N LYS A 320 -5.63 5.99 28.88
CA LYS A 320 -4.41 6.77 29.10
C LYS A 320 -3.94 6.59 30.56
N SER A 321 -2.63 6.51 30.76
CA SER A 321 -2.06 6.45 32.12
C SER A 321 -2.42 7.71 32.91
N VAL A 322 -2.69 7.54 34.20
CA VAL A 322 -2.86 8.65 35.16
C VAL A 322 -1.53 8.98 35.85
N ALA A 323 -0.53 8.11 35.72
CA ALA A 323 0.79 8.32 36.31
C ALA A 323 1.53 9.49 35.62
N PRO A 324 2.41 10.21 36.34
CA PRO A 324 3.28 11.22 35.75
C PRO A 324 4.15 10.65 34.62
N VAL A 325 4.53 11.50 33.66
CA VAL A 325 5.41 11.11 32.54
C VAL A 325 6.73 10.55 33.06
N ALA A 326 7.31 11.12 34.12
CA ALA A 326 8.51 10.61 34.77
C ALA A 326 8.42 9.11 35.12
N SER A 327 7.28 8.67 35.67
CA SER A 327 7.06 7.26 36.00
C SER A 327 7.02 6.36 34.75
N TYR A 328 6.50 6.89 33.64
CA TYR A 328 6.57 6.19 32.35
C TYR A 328 8.03 6.05 31.89
N VAL A 329 8.83 7.13 31.96
CA VAL A 329 10.24 7.16 31.55
C VAL A 329 11.09 6.17 32.36
N GLU A 330 10.96 6.17 33.69
CA GLU A 330 11.69 5.24 34.57
C GLU A 330 11.45 3.78 34.20
N ASN A 331 10.21 3.43 33.84
CA ASN A 331 9.81 2.06 33.55
C ASN A 331 10.06 1.63 32.10
N LEU A 332 10.39 2.55 31.18
CA LEU A 332 10.58 2.26 29.75
C LEU A 332 11.58 1.13 29.49
N LYS A 333 12.76 1.20 30.12
CA LYS A 333 13.84 0.21 29.91
C LYS A 333 13.42 -1.18 30.40
N LYS A 334 12.78 -1.26 31.56
CA LYS A 334 12.28 -2.52 32.15
C LYS A 334 11.19 -3.12 31.26
N ASN A 335 10.19 -2.32 30.90
CA ASN A 335 9.08 -2.76 30.06
C ASN A 335 9.57 -3.23 28.68
N ARG A 336 10.47 -2.48 28.03
CA ARG A 336 11.08 -2.91 26.76
C ARG A 336 11.69 -4.30 26.87
N ASN A 337 12.53 -4.53 27.88
CA ASN A 337 13.21 -5.81 28.03
C ASN A 337 12.23 -6.97 28.24
N ILE A 338 11.19 -6.77 29.07
CA ILE A 338 10.13 -7.77 29.27
C ILE A 338 9.44 -8.10 27.94
N HIS A 339 9.03 -7.07 27.20
CA HIS A 339 8.37 -7.25 25.91
C HIS A 339 9.28 -7.90 24.86
N LEU A 340 10.57 -7.58 24.82
CA LEU A 340 11.53 -8.25 23.93
C LEU A 340 11.70 -9.73 24.28
N MET A 341 11.75 -10.08 25.58
CA MET A 341 11.82 -11.48 26.03
C MET A 341 10.57 -12.25 25.61
N VAL A 342 9.38 -11.69 25.84
CA VAL A 342 8.11 -12.29 25.43
C VAL A 342 8.06 -12.47 23.91
N TYR A 343 8.48 -11.46 23.15
CA TYR A 343 8.54 -11.54 21.69
C TYR A 343 9.49 -12.64 21.21
N GLY A 344 10.69 -12.73 21.78
CA GLY A 344 11.66 -13.77 21.47
C GLY A 344 11.14 -15.18 21.78
N ALA A 345 10.45 -15.34 22.92
CA ALA A 345 9.81 -16.59 23.28
C ALA A 345 8.71 -16.98 22.28
N LEU A 346 7.85 -16.03 21.88
CA LEU A 346 6.78 -16.27 20.90
C LEU A 346 7.34 -16.67 19.53
N ILE A 347 8.39 -15.99 19.04
CA ILE A 347 9.05 -16.38 17.78
C ILE A 347 9.63 -17.78 17.87
N THR A 348 10.29 -18.10 18.98
CA THR A 348 10.89 -19.42 19.19
C THR A 348 9.82 -20.51 19.17
N LEU A 349 8.71 -20.29 19.87
CA LEU A 349 7.56 -21.19 19.87
C LEU A 349 6.94 -21.34 18.48
N TYR A 350 6.81 -20.26 17.72
CA TYR A 350 6.30 -20.30 16.35
C TYR A 350 7.20 -21.13 15.42
N ILE A 351 8.52 -20.96 15.50
CA ILE A 351 9.48 -21.72 14.68
C ILE A 351 9.48 -23.20 15.09
N LEU A 352 9.42 -23.50 16.39
CA LEU A 352 9.29 -24.88 16.88
C LEU A 352 7.98 -25.51 16.41
N TYR A 353 6.87 -24.79 16.52
CA TYR A 353 5.57 -25.25 16.03
C TYR A 353 5.62 -25.58 14.53
N LYS A 354 6.23 -24.71 13.72
CA LYS A 354 6.40 -24.97 12.29
C LYS A 354 7.25 -26.22 12.02
N TYR A 355 8.40 -26.33 12.69
CA TYR A 355 9.29 -27.48 12.54
C TYR A 355 8.64 -28.82 12.95
N PHE A 356 7.96 -28.85 14.09
CA PHE A 356 7.32 -30.08 14.58
C PHE A 356 5.98 -30.39 13.90
N GLY A 357 5.33 -29.37 13.35
CA GLY A 357 4.10 -29.50 12.55
C GLY A 357 4.33 -30.17 11.19
N ASP A 358 5.53 -30.04 10.63
CA ASP A 358 5.91 -30.74 9.40
C ASP A 358 6.11 -32.25 9.68
N PRO A 359 5.65 -33.15 8.78
CA PRO A 359 5.92 -34.58 8.91
C PRO A 359 7.42 -34.85 8.98
N ALA A 360 7.85 -35.85 9.74
CA ALA A 360 9.27 -36.08 10.06
C ALA A 360 10.20 -36.11 8.85
N ALA A 361 9.73 -36.62 7.71
CA ALA A 361 10.49 -36.69 6.45
C ALA A 361 10.76 -35.33 5.78
N TYR A 362 9.97 -34.29 6.10
CA TYR A 362 10.07 -32.94 5.52
C TYR A 362 10.66 -31.91 6.50
N ARG A 363 11.10 -32.34 7.69
CA ARG A 363 11.65 -31.44 8.70
C ARG A 363 13.04 -30.96 8.30
N GLU A 364 13.18 -29.66 8.09
CA GLU A 364 14.47 -29.03 7.79
C GLU A 364 15.05 -28.37 9.04
N PRO A 365 16.15 -28.90 9.63
CA PRO A 365 16.77 -28.31 10.82
C PRO A 365 17.30 -26.89 10.58
N ALA A 366 17.54 -26.53 9.31
CA ALA A 366 17.94 -25.19 8.91
C ALA A 366 16.95 -24.13 9.43
N ILE A 367 15.66 -24.42 9.61
CA ILE A 367 14.71 -23.41 10.09
C ILE A 367 15.10 -22.76 11.43
N PHE A 368 15.87 -23.46 12.28
CA PHE A 368 16.30 -22.97 13.59
C PHE A 368 17.28 -21.79 13.52
N TYR A 369 18.07 -21.61 12.44
CA TYR A 369 18.96 -20.44 12.34
C TYR A 369 18.18 -19.12 12.31
N LYS A 370 16.88 -19.16 11.96
CA LYS A 370 16.01 -17.98 11.92
C LYS A 370 15.76 -17.40 13.31
N ILE A 371 15.82 -18.21 14.37
CA ILE A 371 15.60 -17.79 15.76
C ILE A 371 16.60 -16.70 16.18
N PRO A 372 17.94 -16.95 16.18
CA PRO A 372 18.90 -15.93 16.57
C PRO A 372 18.88 -14.72 15.62
N VAL A 373 18.63 -14.91 14.32
CA VAL A 373 18.50 -13.80 13.35
C VAL A 373 17.38 -12.84 13.75
N PHE A 374 16.17 -13.35 14.00
CA PHE A 374 15.04 -12.49 14.36
C PHE A 374 15.19 -11.85 15.75
N ILE A 375 15.75 -12.57 16.73
CA ILE A 375 16.01 -12.01 18.07
C ILE A 375 17.01 -10.85 17.98
N ILE A 376 18.14 -11.04 17.30
CA ILE A 376 19.15 -10.00 17.11
C ILE A 376 18.56 -8.81 16.36
N ALA A 377 17.79 -9.08 15.30
CA ALA A 377 17.14 -8.04 14.51
C ALA A 377 16.25 -7.14 15.38
N VAL A 378 15.33 -7.71 16.17
CA VAL A 378 14.40 -6.92 16.99
C VAL A 378 15.11 -6.22 18.14
N VAL A 379 16.16 -6.81 18.72
CA VAL A 379 17.00 -6.11 19.71
C VAL A 379 17.65 -4.87 19.11
N LEU A 380 18.25 -4.98 17.92
CA LEU A 380 18.85 -3.83 17.23
C LEU A 380 17.82 -2.76 16.86
N LEU A 381 16.66 -3.19 16.35
CA LEU A 381 15.53 -2.31 16.04
C LEU A 381 15.02 -1.55 17.25
N SER A 382 14.99 -2.17 18.43
CA SER A 382 14.51 -1.53 19.66
C SER A 382 15.45 -0.46 20.24
N ARG A 383 16.69 -0.36 19.72
CA ARG A 383 17.74 0.49 20.29
C ARG A 383 18.11 1.67 19.40
N TYR A 384 18.19 1.48 18.08
CA TYR A 384 18.80 2.49 17.20
C TYR A 384 17.86 2.91 16.09
N LYS A 385 17.66 4.21 15.88
CA LYS A 385 16.83 4.72 14.79
C LYS A 385 17.32 4.34 13.40
N VAL A 386 18.65 4.32 13.20
CA VAL A 386 19.31 3.96 11.93
C VAL A 386 19.04 2.50 11.55
N SER A 387 18.77 1.63 12.53
CA SER A 387 18.48 0.21 12.31
C SER A 387 17.30 -0.02 11.36
N THR A 388 16.33 0.91 11.30
CA THR A 388 15.18 0.84 10.38
C THR A 388 15.57 0.71 8.92
N LYS A 389 16.77 1.16 8.54
CA LYS A 389 17.30 1.06 7.18
C LYS A 389 18.21 -0.16 7.00
N ILE A 390 18.99 -0.46 8.03
CA ILE A 390 20.10 -1.42 7.97
C ILE A 390 19.64 -2.85 8.28
N VAL A 391 18.89 -3.04 9.37
CA VAL A 391 18.49 -4.37 9.85
C VAL A 391 17.58 -5.11 8.85
N PRO A 392 16.53 -4.50 8.26
CA PRO A 392 15.69 -5.22 7.31
C PRO A 392 16.48 -5.73 6.09
N PHE A 393 17.45 -4.94 5.63
CA PHE A 393 18.32 -5.31 4.51
C PHE A 393 19.24 -6.48 4.86
N PHE A 394 19.89 -6.46 6.02
CA PHE A 394 20.72 -7.58 6.45
C PHE A 394 19.91 -8.84 6.73
N VAL A 395 18.75 -8.73 7.37
CA VAL A 395 17.86 -9.88 7.60
C VAL A 395 17.45 -10.49 6.27
N PHE A 396 17.06 -9.67 5.29
CA PHE A 396 16.75 -10.14 3.94
C PHE A 396 17.95 -10.85 3.30
N LEU A 397 19.13 -10.24 3.31
CA LEU A 397 20.35 -10.85 2.77
C LEU A 397 20.70 -12.19 3.43
N PHE A 398 20.59 -12.29 4.76
CA PHE A 398 20.91 -13.51 5.50
C PHE A 398 19.89 -14.62 5.28
N LEU A 399 18.59 -14.29 5.28
CA LEU A 399 17.52 -15.27 5.10
C LEU A 399 17.44 -15.81 3.66
N TYR A 400 17.78 -14.98 2.68
CA TYR A 400 17.70 -15.29 1.25
C TYR A 400 19.07 -15.36 0.59
N TYR A 401 20.14 -15.61 1.36
CA TYR A 401 21.51 -15.60 0.84
C TYR A 401 21.70 -16.60 -0.31
N SER A 402 21.14 -17.82 -0.19
CA SER A 402 21.18 -18.82 -1.25
C SER A 402 20.56 -18.30 -2.54
N ASP A 403 19.38 -17.72 -2.43
CA ASP A 403 18.56 -17.28 -3.56
C ASP A 403 19.17 -16.03 -4.21
N ILE A 404 19.78 -15.16 -3.40
CA ILE A 404 20.53 -13.98 -3.86
C ILE A 404 21.83 -14.41 -4.54
N LYS A 405 22.55 -15.39 -3.97
CA LYS A 405 23.78 -15.93 -4.56
C LYS A 405 23.49 -16.58 -5.91
N GLU A 406 22.43 -17.37 -6.00
CA GLU A 406 21.97 -17.98 -7.26
C GLU A 406 21.47 -16.91 -8.26
N PHE A 407 20.83 -15.85 -7.77
CA PHE A 407 20.46 -14.72 -8.61
C PHE A 407 21.68 -14.06 -9.26
N PHE A 408 22.75 -13.81 -8.49
CA PHE A 408 24.02 -13.23 -8.95
C PHE A 408 25.03 -14.26 -9.46
N ASP A 409 24.59 -15.44 -9.87
CA ASP A 409 25.47 -16.41 -10.51
C ASP A 409 25.76 -15.98 -11.97
N PHE A 410 27.03 -15.63 -12.22
CA PHE A 410 27.51 -15.19 -13.53
C PHE A 410 28.10 -16.32 -14.38
N THR A 411 27.96 -17.58 -13.96
CA THR A 411 28.54 -18.74 -14.66
C THR A 411 28.07 -18.87 -16.11
N GLU A 412 26.84 -18.44 -16.45
CA GLU A 412 26.33 -18.42 -17.82
C GLU A 412 26.76 -17.19 -18.65
N GLY A 413 27.59 -16.30 -18.07
CA GLY A 413 28.08 -15.08 -18.71
C GLY A 413 27.14 -13.87 -18.54
N TYR A 414 27.74 -12.66 -18.57
CA TYR A 414 27.05 -11.39 -18.30
C TYR A 414 25.82 -11.15 -19.20
N LEU A 415 25.87 -11.58 -20.46
CA LEU A 415 24.80 -11.35 -21.43
C LEU A 415 23.59 -12.27 -21.17
N SER A 416 23.84 -13.52 -20.74
CA SER A 416 22.79 -14.43 -20.26
C SER A 416 22.18 -13.93 -18.95
N PHE A 417 23.00 -13.45 -18.01
CA PHE A 417 22.53 -12.84 -16.77
C PHE A 417 21.63 -11.61 -17.01
N PHE A 418 22.04 -10.68 -17.87
CA PHE A 418 21.22 -9.51 -18.19
C PHE A 418 19.91 -9.91 -18.85
N LYS A 419 19.91 -10.86 -19.78
CA LYS A 419 18.71 -11.32 -20.48
C LYS A 419 17.79 -12.18 -19.61
N GLY A 420 18.37 -13.05 -18.79
CA GLY A 420 17.69 -14.09 -18.02
C GLY A 420 17.37 -13.73 -16.57
N LYS A 421 17.94 -12.67 -15.99
CA LYS A 421 17.68 -12.23 -14.60
C LYS A 421 17.23 -10.76 -14.48
N ILE A 422 17.87 -9.85 -15.22
CA ILE A 422 17.51 -8.41 -15.21
C ILE A 422 16.32 -8.13 -16.13
N LEU A 423 16.39 -8.57 -17.39
CA LEU A 423 15.32 -8.40 -18.38
C LEU A 423 14.19 -9.44 -18.26
N SER A 424 14.37 -10.48 -17.44
CA SER A 424 13.31 -11.42 -17.02
C SER A 424 12.56 -10.94 -15.77
N PHE A 425 12.96 -9.80 -15.20
CA PHE A 425 12.29 -9.12 -14.09
C PHE A 425 12.16 -9.92 -12.80
N ILE A 426 12.99 -10.96 -12.59
CA ILE A 426 13.15 -11.66 -11.30
C ILE A 426 13.57 -10.67 -10.19
N TRP A 427 14.29 -9.61 -10.53
CA TRP A 427 14.65 -8.52 -9.61
C TRP A 427 13.42 -7.79 -9.01
N LEU A 428 12.27 -7.76 -9.69
CA LEU A 428 11.04 -7.17 -9.13
C LEU A 428 10.50 -8.00 -7.97
N GLY A 429 10.54 -9.33 -8.07
CA GLY A 429 10.16 -10.23 -6.97
C GLY A 429 11.09 -10.09 -5.77
N LEU A 430 12.40 -9.99 -6.02
CA LEU A 430 13.41 -9.72 -5.00
C LEU A 430 13.18 -8.36 -4.32
N THR A 431 12.92 -7.32 -5.11
CA THR A 431 12.67 -5.95 -4.63
C THR A 431 11.36 -5.88 -3.82
N ALA A 432 10.30 -6.55 -4.29
CA ALA A 432 9.04 -6.64 -3.58
C ALA A 432 9.21 -7.34 -2.23
N SER A 433 9.94 -8.46 -2.20
CA SER A 433 10.24 -9.20 -0.98
C SER A 433 11.05 -8.34 0.01
N ALA A 434 12.11 -7.68 -0.46
CA ALA A 434 12.92 -6.78 0.36
C ALA A 434 12.09 -5.63 0.96
N LEU A 435 11.15 -5.06 0.20
CA LEU A 435 10.29 -3.97 0.66
C LEU A 435 9.23 -4.43 1.67
N VAL A 436 8.64 -5.61 1.48
CA VAL A 436 7.74 -6.22 2.47
C VAL A 436 8.49 -6.43 3.79
N TYR A 437 9.70 -6.98 3.73
CA TYR A 437 10.57 -7.14 4.90
C TYR A 437 10.92 -5.81 5.56
N TYR A 438 11.23 -4.78 4.77
CA TYR A 438 11.45 -3.41 5.26
C TYR A 438 10.26 -2.91 6.09
N ILE A 439 9.04 -3.08 5.59
CA ILE A 439 7.83 -2.58 6.27
C ILE A 439 7.54 -3.36 7.54
N ILE A 440 7.66 -4.68 7.50
CA ILE A 440 7.53 -5.54 8.69
C ILE A 440 8.48 -5.05 9.79
N HIS A 441 9.77 -4.89 9.45
CA HIS A 441 10.78 -4.43 10.40
C HIS A 441 10.60 -2.97 10.82
N TYR A 442 10.04 -2.12 9.96
CA TYR A 442 9.68 -0.75 10.31
C TYR A 442 8.54 -0.72 11.35
N VAL A 443 7.51 -1.56 11.20
CA VAL A 443 6.44 -1.72 12.20
C VAL A 443 7.00 -2.27 13.52
N LEU A 444 7.88 -3.28 13.47
CA LEU A 444 8.55 -3.83 14.65
C LEU A 444 9.37 -2.77 15.37
N HIS A 445 10.20 -2.00 14.63
CA HIS A 445 10.92 -0.87 15.20
C HIS A 445 9.95 0.07 15.92
N LYS A 446 8.89 0.51 15.26
CA LYS A 446 7.92 1.45 15.85
C LYS A 446 7.09 0.87 17.00
N SER A 447 7.10 -0.45 17.16
CA SER A 447 6.51 -1.15 18.30
C SER A 447 7.43 -1.19 19.52
N PHE A 448 8.75 -1.34 19.32
CA PHE A 448 9.71 -1.53 20.42
C PHE A 448 10.64 -0.33 20.71
N TYR A 449 10.86 0.55 19.75
CA TYR A 449 11.73 1.71 19.89
C TYR A 449 10.96 2.92 20.46
N THR A 450 11.66 3.68 21.30
CA THR A 450 11.26 5.01 21.75
C THR A 450 12.42 5.98 21.60
N GLU A 451 12.12 7.26 21.36
CA GLU A 451 13.14 8.30 21.15
C GLU A 451 14.10 8.43 22.36
N TYR A 452 13.62 8.09 23.57
CA TYR A 452 14.44 7.98 24.77
C TYR A 452 15.70 7.11 24.60
N PHE A 453 15.62 6.00 23.85
CA PHE A 453 16.73 5.04 23.75
C PHE A 453 17.85 5.47 22.81
N GLU A 454 17.65 6.53 22.02
CA GLU A 454 18.71 7.09 21.18
C GLU A 454 19.57 8.04 22.00
N GLU A 455 18.95 8.93 22.76
CA GLU A 455 19.63 10.04 23.42
C GLU A 455 19.93 9.76 24.91
N HIS A 456 19.26 8.79 25.51
CA HIS A 456 19.36 8.45 26.95
C HIS A 456 19.15 9.65 27.89
N ASP A 457 18.43 10.67 27.40
CA ASP A 457 18.14 11.91 28.10
C ASP A 457 16.66 11.92 28.50
N ALA A 458 16.41 11.81 29.81
CA ALA A 458 15.06 11.76 30.37
C ALA A 458 14.33 13.09 30.20
N GLU A 459 14.99 14.22 30.46
CA GLU A 459 14.38 15.55 30.40
C GLU A 459 13.96 15.90 28.97
N LYS A 460 14.85 15.63 28.01
CA LYS A 460 14.54 15.87 26.59
C LYS A 460 13.41 14.97 26.08
N PHE A 461 13.35 13.73 26.55
CA PHE A 461 12.24 12.84 26.20
C PHE A 461 10.93 13.25 26.88
N GLU A 462 10.95 13.76 28.10
CA GLU A 462 9.77 14.33 28.76
C GLU A 462 9.23 15.54 27.99
N GLN A 463 10.11 16.44 27.55
CA GLN A 463 9.73 17.56 26.68
C GLN A 463 9.12 17.08 25.36
N TYR A 464 9.68 16.04 24.75
CA TYR A 464 9.11 15.42 23.55
C TYR A 464 7.71 14.83 23.80
N MET A 465 7.47 14.27 24.99
CA MET A 465 6.17 13.71 25.37
C MET A 465 5.09 14.78 25.58
N GLU A 466 5.44 16.06 25.77
CA GLU A 466 4.46 17.17 25.80
C GLU A 466 3.72 17.31 24.46
N GLU A 467 4.34 16.98 23.33
CA GLU A 467 3.69 16.98 22.01
C GLU A 467 2.52 15.98 21.90
N PHE A 468 2.42 15.03 22.84
CA PHE A 468 1.45 13.92 22.85
C PHE A 468 0.44 13.98 24.00
N LYS A 469 0.43 15.06 24.79
CA LYS A 469 -0.59 15.26 25.82
C LYS A 469 -1.94 15.61 25.22
#